data_AF-A0A6I4ZIU4-F1
#
_entry.id   AF-A0A6I4ZIU4-F1
#
_cell.length_a   1.000
_cell.length_b   1.000
_cell.length_c   1.000
_cell.angle_alpha   90.00
_cell.angle_beta   90.00
_cell.angle_gamma   90.00
#
_symmetry.space_group_name_H-M   'P 1'
#
loop_
_entity.id
_entity.type
_entity.pdbx_description
1 polymer ?
#
loop_
_entity_poly.entity_id
_entity_poly.type
_entity_poly.pdbx_seq_one_letter_code
_entity_poly.pdbx_strand_id
1 'polypeptide(L)'
;MGTESSMSGTTASGFSPTAFSSILALLPGTNRRLLKSCMANRLSCPRVGFEYITAKRDCPLTGKVPDDITPDMTNDSVTPSSGINEASFIGITGMPEITEGADLAGMISNAIETQGSVLKSGDIVVVTQKVVSKAEGRTVDLTTVTPSEFARIFAGHSGRDPRLVELVISESVEIVRMKPDRGILITETRHGFVCANSGIDSSNIVGDETVTLLPEDPDGSARELLRRLRNETGIRELAVIITDTFG
;
A
#
# COMPACT_ATOMS: atom_id res chain seq x y z
N MET A 1 -29.23 46.02 35.73
CA MET A 1 -29.98 46.59 34.59
C MET A 1 -29.33 45.98 33.35
N GLY A 2 -29.78 44.88 32.76
CA GLY A 2 -31.11 44.49 32.24
C GLY A 2 -30.76 43.85 30.88
N THR A 3 -30.83 42.52 30.73
CA THR A 3 -31.96 41.72 30.21
C THR A 3 -32.52 42.20 28.87
N GLU A 4 -32.40 41.35 27.84
CA GLU A 4 -33.39 40.93 26.80
C GLU A 4 -32.58 40.34 25.60
N SER A 5 -32.59 39.06 25.22
CA SER A 5 -33.61 38.05 24.84
C SER A 5 -34.07 38.07 23.37
N SER A 6 -33.68 37.00 22.63
CA SER A 6 -34.40 36.29 21.53
C SER A 6 -34.65 37.05 20.20
N MET A 7 -34.78 36.48 18.99
CA MET A 7 -34.78 35.10 18.47
C MET A 7 -34.67 35.14 16.91
N SER A 8 -34.21 34.02 16.32
CA SER A 8 -34.56 33.44 15.01
C SER A 8 -33.98 34.00 13.69
N GLY A 9 -33.45 33.07 12.89
CA GLY A 9 -33.00 33.29 11.50
C GLY A 9 -32.23 32.09 10.94
N THR A 10 -32.94 31.03 10.58
CA THR A 10 -32.42 29.80 9.94
C THR A 10 -31.87 30.07 8.55
N THR A 11 -30.64 29.66 8.24
CA THR A 11 -30.24 29.21 6.90
C THR A 11 -29.19 28.10 7.01
N ALA A 12 -29.38 27.07 6.20
CA ALA A 12 -28.58 25.87 6.13
C ALA A 12 -27.35 26.03 5.22
N SER A 13 -26.46 25.04 5.29
CA SER A 13 -25.38 24.65 4.37
C SER A 13 -23.96 25.13 4.71
N GLY A 14 -23.06 24.15 4.86
CA GLY A 14 -21.63 24.35 5.07
C GLY A 14 -20.92 23.12 5.66
N PHE A 15 -21.23 21.92 5.18
CA PHE A 15 -20.48 20.71 5.54
C PHE A 15 -19.21 20.62 4.68
N SER A 16 -18.07 20.48 5.37
CA SER A 16 -16.75 20.15 4.86
C SER A 16 -16.75 18.80 4.11
N PRO A 17 -16.11 18.67 2.93
CA PRO A 17 -16.03 17.39 2.24
C PRO A 17 -14.88 16.55 2.80
N THR A 18 -15.21 15.61 3.68
CA THR A 18 -14.38 14.44 4.01
C THR A 18 -14.68 13.27 3.06
N ALA A 19 -13.62 12.57 2.68
CA ALA A 19 -13.56 11.18 2.25
C ALA A 19 -14.34 10.76 0.97
N PHE A 20 -13.60 10.63 -0.13
CA PHE A 20 -13.90 9.67 -1.20
C PHE A 20 -12.60 9.03 -1.66
N SER A 21 -12.46 7.70 -1.53
CA SER A 21 -11.86 6.85 -2.58
C SER A 21 -12.09 5.37 -2.26
N SER A 22 -13.17 4.85 -2.84
CA SER A 22 -13.27 3.60 -3.60
C SER A 22 -12.34 2.42 -3.26
N ILE A 23 -12.90 1.41 -2.59
CA ILE A 23 -12.36 0.04 -2.54
C ILE A 23 -12.73 -0.68 -3.85
N LEU A 24 -11.73 -1.05 -4.66
CA LEU A 24 -11.91 -1.94 -5.81
C LEU A 24 -11.55 -3.37 -5.39
N ALA A 25 -12.54 -4.23 -5.25
CA ALA A 25 -12.35 -5.65 -5.01
C ALA A 25 -11.84 -6.33 -6.30
N LEU A 26 -10.67 -6.98 -6.24
CA LEU A 26 -10.17 -7.85 -7.30
C LEU A 26 -10.72 -9.26 -7.10
N LEU A 27 -11.51 -9.73 -8.07
CA LEU A 27 -11.97 -11.11 -8.16
C LEU A 27 -10.79 -12.06 -8.50
N PRO A 28 -10.76 -13.29 -7.97
CA PRO A 28 -9.70 -14.25 -8.25
C PRO A 28 -9.88 -14.87 -9.65
N GLY A 29 -8.85 -14.81 -10.49
CA GLY A 29 -8.90 -15.48 -11.81
C GLY A 29 -7.76 -15.20 -12.79
N THR A 30 -6.83 -14.29 -12.51
CA THR A 30 -5.76 -13.97 -13.48
C THR A 30 -4.59 -14.94 -13.37
N ASN A 31 -4.49 -15.82 -14.38
CA ASN A 31 -3.49 -16.88 -14.48
C ASN A 31 -2.07 -16.31 -14.70
N ARG A 32 -1.26 -16.22 -13.62
CA ARG A 32 0.07 -15.56 -13.57
C ARG A 32 1.14 -16.13 -14.52
N ARG A 33 0.90 -17.23 -15.23
CA ARG A 33 1.88 -17.83 -16.16
C ARG A 33 1.96 -17.14 -17.53
N LEU A 34 0.87 -16.52 -18.01
CA LEU A 34 0.83 -15.89 -19.34
C LEU A 34 1.56 -14.54 -19.38
N LEU A 35 1.56 -13.78 -18.29
CA LEU A 35 2.22 -12.48 -18.18
C LEU A 35 3.75 -12.57 -18.28
N LYS A 36 4.35 -13.65 -17.76
CA LYS A 36 5.82 -13.84 -17.79
C LYS A 36 6.36 -14.10 -19.19
N SER A 37 5.57 -14.67 -20.11
CA SER A 37 6.05 -14.96 -21.46
C SER A 37 6.05 -13.74 -22.39
N CYS A 38 5.17 -12.76 -22.16
CA CYS A 38 5.08 -11.57 -23.00
C CYS A 38 6.14 -10.51 -22.70
N MET A 39 6.67 -10.47 -21.46
CA MET A 39 7.73 -9.52 -21.09
C MET A 39 9.15 -9.98 -21.51
N ALA A 40 9.35 -11.28 -21.73
CA ALA A 40 10.69 -11.83 -22.01
C ALA A 40 11.17 -11.60 -23.46
N ASN A 41 10.26 -11.45 -24.43
CA ASN A 41 10.61 -11.23 -25.83
C ASN A 41 10.27 -9.79 -26.23
N ARG A 42 11.29 -8.90 -26.21
CA ARG A 42 11.26 -7.53 -26.75
C ARG A 42 10.82 -7.51 -28.23
N LEU A 43 9.52 -7.65 -28.47
CA LEU A 43 8.92 -7.42 -29.77
C LEU A 43 8.26 -6.05 -29.73
N SER A 44 8.90 -5.09 -30.40
CA SER A 44 8.35 -3.77 -30.65
C SER A 44 6.97 -3.91 -31.28
N CYS A 45 5.92 -3.45 -30.60
CA CYS A 45 4.59 -3.32 -31.18
C CYS A 45 4.35 -1.84 -31.53
N PRO A 46 4.53 -1.43 -32.80
CA PRO A 46 4.37 -0.04 -33.19
C PRO A 46 2.89 0.21 -33.54
N ARG A 47 1.98 0.10 -32.55
CA ARG A 47 0.59 0.61 -32.60
C ARG A 47 -0.21 0.18 -31.37
N VAL A 48 0.04 0.78 -30.21
CA VAL A 48 -1.02 0.93 -29.20
C VAL A 48 -0.70 2.10 -28.28
N GLY A 49 -1.37 3.24 -28.52
CA GLY A 49 -1.69 4.18 -27.46
C GLY A 49 -2.98 3.70 -26.77
N PHE A 50 -3.08 3.95 -25.46
CA PHE A 50 -4.29 3.90 -24.64
C PHE A 50 -5.37 2.88 -25.05
N GLU A 51 -5.40 1.71 -24.40
CA GLU A 51 -6.63 1.13 -23.78
C GLU A 51 -6.34 -0.25 -23.17
N TYR A 52 -7.12 -0.57 -22.15
CA TYR A 52 -7.12 -1.80 -21.37
C TYR A 52 -7.10 -3.07 -22.24
N ILE A 53 -6.24 -4.02 -21.87
CA ILE A 53 -6.14 -5.33 -22.53
C ILE A 53 -7.37 -6.17 -22.20
N THR A 54 -8.34 -6.21 -23.11
CA THR A 54 -8.98 -7.48 -23.47
C THR A 54 -8.11 -8.13 -24.53
N ALA A 55 -7.68 -9.38 -24.30
CA ALA A 55 -6.82 -10.10 -25.22
C ALA A 55 -7.55 -10.32 -26.57
N LYS A 56 -7.00 -9.77 -27.66
CA LYS A 56 -7.48 -10.04 -29.03
C LYS A 56 -7.07 -11.45 -29.46
N ARG A 57 -7.98 -12.11 -30.20
CA ARG A 57 -7.92 -13.49 -30.71
C ARG A 57 -6.76 -13.82 -31.67
N ASP A 58 -5.98 -12.84 -32.13
CA ASP A 58 -5.01 -13.05 -33.21
C ASP A 58 -3.61 -12.55 -32.85
N CYS A 59 -3.08 -12.99 -31.70
CA CYS A 59 -1.66 -12.81 -31.40
C CYS A 59 -0.85 -13.98 -32.01
N PRO A 60 0.11 -13.72 -32.93
CA PRO A 60 0.85 -14.77 -33.62
C PRO A 60 1.90 -15.49 -32.73
N LEU A 61 2.02 -15.13 -31.45
CA LEU A 61 2.90 -15.76 -30.46
C LEU A 61 2.19 -16.79 -29.57
N THR A 62 0.87 -16.92 -29.68
CA THR A 62 0.10 -17.97 -29.03
C THR A 62 -0.31 -18.97 -30.11
N GLY A 63 0.30 -20.15 -30.11
CA GLY A 63 -0.20 -21.26 -30.94
C GLY A 63 -1.70 -21.48 -30.69
N LYS A 64 -2.42 -21.95 -31.72
CA LYS A 64 -3.87 -22.17 -31.72
C LYS A 64 -4.34 -22.69 -30.36
N VAL A 65 -5.18 -21.91 -29.68
CA VAL A 65 -5.99 -22.39 -28.56
C VAL A 65 -6.85 -23.54 -29.12
N PRO A 66 -6.82 -24.76 -28.55
CA PRO A 66 -7.67 -25.85 -29.00
C PRO A 66 -9.15 -25.44 -28.93
N ASP A 67 -9.93 -25.77 -29.97
CA ASP A 67 -11.35 -25.38 -30.10
C ASP A 67 -12.26 -26.00 -29.01
N ASP A 68 -11.74 -26.88 -28.15
CA ASP A 68 -12.48 -27.59 -27.11
C ASP A 68 -12.33 -27.01 -25.69
N ILE A 69 -11.83 -25.77 -25.54
CA ILE A 69 -12.04 -25.03 -24.28
C ILE A 69 -13.44 -24.42 -24.32
N THR A 70 -14.47 -25.24 -24.16
CA THR A 70 -15.73 -24.73 -23.64
C THR A 70 -15.45 -24.21 -22.24
N PRO A 71 -15.80 -22.96 -21.90
CA PRO A 71 -15.84 -22.57 -20.51
C PRO A 71 -16.74 -23.59 -19.83
N ASP A 72 -16.24 -24.24 -18.78
CA ASP A 72 -17.08 -25.06 -17.93
C ASP A 72 -18.09 -24.11 -17.28
N MET A 73 -19.24 -24.01 -17.93
CA MET A 73 -20.39 -23.20 -17.53
C MET A 73 -21.25 -23.98 -16.54
N THR A 74 -20.75 -25.07 -15.94
CA THR A 74 -21.28 -25.45 -14.64
C THR A 74 -20.92 -24.32 -13.69
N ASN A 75 -21.88 -23.42 -13.50
CA ASN A 75 -22.10 -22.78 -12.22
C ASN A 75 -21.95 -23.88 -11.17
N ASP A 76 -20.74 -24.05 -10.64
CA ASP A 76 -20.60 -24.26 -9.21
C ASP A 76 -21.33 -23.05 -8.64
N SER A 77 -22.60 -23.28 -8.31
CA SER A 77 -23.40 -22.35 -7.57
C SER A 77 -22.62 -22.12 -6.29
N VAL A 78 -21.76 -21.12 -6.29
CA VAL A 78 -21.35 -20.44 -5.08
C VAL A 78 -22.64 -19.80 -4.61
N THR A 79 -23.47 -20.60 -3.96
CA THR A 79 -24.49 -20.11 -3.06
C THR A 79 -23.73 -19.13 -2.18
N PRO A 80 -24.10 -17.84 -2.15
CA PRO A 80 -23.51 -16.93 -1.18
C PRO A 80 -23.77 -17.61 0.15
N SER A 81 -22.71 -18.06 0.83
CA SER A 81 -22.85 -18.56 2.17
C SER A 81 -23.60 -17.46 2.93
N SER A 82 -24.74 -17.80 3.51
CA SER A 82 -25.40 -16.88 4.43
C SER A 82 -24.39 -16.55 5.53
N GLY A 83 -23.91 -15.31 5.59
CA GLY A 83 -22.86 -14.89 6.52
C GLY A 83 -21.71 -14.28 5.74
N ILE A 84 -21.42 -12.99 5.84
CA ILE A 84 -21.54 -12.04 6.94
C ILE A 84 -22.19 -10.76 6.39
N ASN A 85 -23.26 -10.24 7.00
CA ASN A 85 -23.92 -9.01 6.55
C ASN A 85 -23.38 -7.74 7.24
N GLU A 86 -22.44 -7.90 8.16
CA GLU A 86 -21.95 -6.82 9.03
C GLU A 86 -20.45 -6.97 9.26
N ALA A 87 -19.70 -5.90 8.98
CA ALA A 87 -18.28 -5.79 9.29
C ALA A 87 -18.10 -4.64 10.29
N SER A 88 -17.23 -4.83 11.28
CA SER A 88 -16.82 -3.79 12.22
C SER A 88 -15.35 -3.46 12.04
N PHE A 89 -15.01 -2.20 12.25
CA PHE A 89 -13.63 -1.70 12.18
C PHE A 89 -13.30 -1.09 13.53
N ILE A 90 -12.27 -1.62 14.17
CA ILE A 90 -11.83 -1.18 15.50
C ILE A 90 -10.42 -0.63 15.36
N GLY A 91 -10.27 0.67 15.60
CA GLY A 91 -8.95 1.29 15.69
C GLY A 91 -8.26 0.83 16.97
N ILE A 92 -7.00 0.40 16.84
CA ILE A 92 -6.14 0.11 17.99
C ILE A 92 -5.47 1.41 18.42
N THR A 93 -5.71 1.81 19.66
CA THR A 93 -5.20 3.06 20.25
C THR A 93 -4.20 2.74 21.38
N GLY A 94 -3.44 3.75 21.82
CA GLY A 94 -2.48 3.57 22.93
C GLY A 94 -1.18 2.87 22.55
N MET A 95 -0.91 2.65 21.26
CA MET A 95 0.38 2.20 20.78
C MET A 95 1.45 3.30 21.02
N PRO A 96 2.62 2.97 21.60
CA PRO A 96 3.69 3.94 21.76
C PRO A 96 4.44 4.14 20.43
N GLU A 97 5.41 5.06 20.43
CA GLU A 97 6.28 5.28 19.27
C GLU A 97 7.06 4.00 18.93
N ILE A 98 7.08 3.64 17.65
CA ILE A 98 7.76 2.45 17.17
C ILE A 98 9.22 2.81 16.85
N THR A 99 10.14 2.05 17.43
CA THR A 99 11.57 2.15 17.17
C THR A 99 12.09 0.87 16.52
N GLU A 100 13.32 0.90 16.02
CA GLU A 100 14.01 -0.29 15.55
C GLU A 100 14.02 -1.39 16.61
N GLY A 101 13.76 -2.63 16.18
CA GLY A 101 13.68 -3.81 17.03
C GLY A 101 12.39 -3.92 17.85
N ALA A 102 11.40 -3.05 17.64
CA ALA A 102 10.14 -3.07 18.38
C ALA A 102 9.38 -4.39 18.19
N ASP A 103 8.85 -4.90 19.31
CA ASP A 103 7.97 -6.06 19.32
C ASP A 103 6.55 -5.67 18.89
N LEU A 104 6.30 -5.59 17.58
CA LEU A 104 4.98 -5.22 17.06
C LEU A 104 3.85 -6.14 17.53
N ALA A 105 4.09 -7.45 17.62
CA ALA A 105 3.06 -8.40 18.05
C ALA A 105 2.66 -8.14 19.50
N GLY A 106 3.63 -8.10 20.41
CA GLY A 106 3.39 -7.86 21.83
C GLY A 106 2.79 -6.48 22.08
N MET A 107 3.22 -5.47 21.34
CA MET A 107 2.66 -4.11 21.43
C MET A 107 1.21 -4.06 20.98
N ILE A 108 0.87 -4.70 19.85
CA ILE A 108 -0.51 -4.77 19.34
C ILE A 108 -1.39 -5.54 20.32
N SER A 109 -0.94 -6.71 20.80
CA SER A 109 -1.66 -7.53 21.79
C SER A 109 -1.94 -6.73 23.06
N ASN A 110 -0.93 -6.06 23.62
CA ASN A 110 -1.07 -5.24 24.82
C ASN A 110 -2.00 -4.03 24.61
N ALA A 111 -1.94 -3.37 23.46
CA ALA A 111 -2.83 -2.26 23.14
C ALA A 111 -4.30 -2.69 23.04
N ILE A 112 -4.55 -3.85 22.42
CA ILE A 112 -5.89 -4.47 22.34
C ILE A 112 -6.42 -4.76 23.76
N GLU A 113 -5.61 -5.39 24.60
CA GLU A 113 -5.98 -5.73 25.99
C GLU A 113 -6.25 -4.48 26.84
N THR A 114 -5.36 -3.48 26.77
CA THR A 114 -5.48 -2.22 27.52
C THR A 114 -6.73 -1.44 27.11
N GLN A 115 -7.09 -1.49 25.82
CA GLN A 115 -8.32 -0.88 25.30
C GLN A 115 -9.60 -1.64 25.72
N GLY A 116 -9.47 -2.80 26.36
CA GLY A 116 -10.61 -3.67 26.70
C GLY A 116 -11.25 -4.32 25.46
N SER A 117 -10.52 -4.36 24.35
CA SER A 117 -10.91 -5.06 23.13
C SER A 117 -10.41 -6.51 23.18
N VAL A 118 -11.00 -7.39 22.37
CA VAL A 118 -10.61 -8.80 22.30
C VAL A 118 -10.50 -9.20 20.85
N LEU A 119 -9.35 -9.72 20.46
CA LEU A 119 -9.14 -10.33 19.15
C LEU A 119 -9.89 -11.66 19.09
N LYS A 120 -10.55 -11.95 17.97
CA LYS A 120 -11.40 -13.13 17.78
C LYS A 120 -10.95 -13.97 16.58
N SER A 121 -11.40 -15.23 16.56
CA SER A 121 -11.24 -16.11 15.39
C SER A 121 -11.91 -15.48 14.18
N GLY A 122 -11.18 -15.37 13.07
CA GLY A 122 -11.62 -14.73 11.83
C GLY A 122 -11.24 -13.26 11.71
N ASP A 123 -10.66 -12.63 12.74
CA ASP A 123 -10.26 -11.23 12.67
C ASP A 123 -9.06 -11.01 11.73
N ILE A 124 -9.02 -9.82 11.14
CA ILE A 124 -7.95 -9.35 10.28
C ILE A 124 -7.26 -8.16 10.95
N VAL A 125 -5.98 -8.32 11.25
CA VAL A 125 -5.15 -7.23 11.80
C VAL A 125 -4.53 -6.47 10.63
N VAL A 126 -4.91 -5.21 10.48
CA VAL A 126 -4.40 -4.34 9.42
C VAL A 126 -3.37 -3.39 10.02
N VAL A 127 -2.16 -3.40 9.46
CA VAL A 127 -1.01 -2.67 9.99
C VAL A 127 -0.42 -1.81 8.89
N THR A 128 -0.09 -0.54 9.18
CA THR A 128 0.55 0.31 8.19
C THR A 128 2.00 -0.12 7.95
N GLN A 129 2.51 0.01 6.73
CA GLN A 129 3.88 -0.38 6.42
C GLN A 129 4.88 0.45 7.20
N LYS A 130 4.58 1.73 7.51
CA LYS A 130 5.47 2.61 8.27
C LYS A 130 5.88 2.02 9.62
N VAL A 131 4.95 1.42 10.38
CA VAL A 131 5.30 0.83 11.68
C VAL A 131 6.14 -0.43 11.51
N VAL A 132 5.91 -1.20 10.45
CA VAL A 132 6.72 -2.37 10.09
C VAL A 132 8.14 -1.95 9.71
N SER A 133 8.26 -0.97 8.82
CA SER A 133 9.54 -0.38 8.42
C SER A 133 10.35 0.12 9.62
N LYS A 134 9.73 0.84 10.55
CA LYS A 134 10.42 1.32 11.76
C LYS A 134 10.91 0.16 12.63
N ALA A 135 10.07 -0.83 12.88
CA ALA A 135 10.45 -2.01 13.67
C ALA A 135 11.61 -2.80 13.02
N GLU A 136 11.66 -2.82 11.69
CA GLU A 136 12.71 -3.48 10.89
C GLU A 136 13.96 -2.61 10.65
N GLY A 137 14.04 -1.41 11.21
CA GLY A 137 15.21 -0.53 11.02
C GLY A 137 15.30 0.07 9.61
N ARG A 138 14.19 0.13 8.88
CA ARG A 138 14.10 0.72 7.52
C ARG A 138 13.97 2.25 7.58
N THR A 139 14.68 2.87 8.52
CA THR A 139 14.78 4.33 8.66
C THR A 139 16.18 4.79 8.26
N VAL A 140 16.26 5.85 7.47
CA VAL A 140 17.53 6.38 6.95
C VAL A 140 17.69 7.84 7.33
N ASP A 141 18.80 8.17 7.97
CA ASP A 141 19.24 9.54 8.19
C ASP A 141 19.80 10.12 6.88
N LEU A 142 19.14 11.14 6.34
CA LEU A 142 19.52 11.81 5.11
C LEU A 142 20.92 12.41 5.19
N THR A 143 21.45 12.78 6.36
CA THR A 143 22.82 13.30 6.50
C THR A 143 23.89 12.30 6.07
N THR A 144 23.55 11.00 6.10
CA THR A 144 24.46 9.91 5.70
C THR A 144 24.43 9.64 4.19
N VAL A 145 23.49 10.24 3.46
CA VAL A 145 23.27 9.98 2.04
C VAL A 145 24.06 10.97 1.18
N THR A 146 24.90 10.44 0.30
CA THR A 146 25.62 11.25 -0.70
C THR A 146 24.84 11.24 -2.03
N PRO A 147 24.28 12.37 -2.48
CA PRO A 147 23.47 12.39 -3.69
C PRO A 147 24.34 12.28 -4.95
N SER A 148 23.83 11.58 -5.96
CA SER A 148 24.41 11.54 -7.31
C SER A 148 24.25 12.88 -8.05
N GLU A 149 24.96 13.02 -9.17
CA GLU A 149 24.80 14.19 -10.04
C GLU A 149 23.38 14.29 -10.60
N PHE A 150 22.80 13.16 -11.02
CA PHE A 150 21.42 13.11 -11.48
C PHE A 150 20.45 13.57 -10.39
N ALA A 151 20.60 13.09 -9.15
CA ALA A 151 19.76 13.49 -8.04
C ALA A 151 19.84 15.00 -7.75
N ARG A 152 21.06 15.58 -7.80
CA ARG A 152 21.27 17.04 -7.67
C ARG A 152 20.57 17.83 -8.78
N ILE A 153 20.73 17.42 -10.03
CA ILE A 153 20.11 18.09 -11.17
C ILE A 153 18.58 18.02 -11.06
N PHE A 154 18.03 16.84 -10.78
CA PHE A 154 16.58 16.66 -10.64
C PHE A 154 15.99 17.49 -9.49
N ALA A 155 16.62 17.42 -8.32
CA ALA A 155 16.23 18.19 -7.13
C ALA A 155 16.25 19.70 -7.37
N GLY A 156 17.23 20.19 -8.15
CA GLY A 156 17.34 21.62 -8.50
C GLY A 156 16.11 22.21 -9.20
N HIS A 157 15.31 21.38 -9.88
CA HIS A 157 14.09 21.83 -10.58
C HIS A 157 12.87 21.97 -9.65
N SER A 158 12.86 21.30 -8.49
CA SER A 158 11.72 21.28 -7.56
C SER A 158 12.01 21.86 -6.19
N GLY A 159 13.27 22.11 -5.84
CA GLY A 159 13.68 22.45 -4.47
C GLY A 159 13.54 21.28 -3.50
N ARG A 160 13.42 20.03 -4.00
CA ARG A 160 13.49 18.83 -3.17
C ARG A 160 14.91 18.62 -2.64
N ASP A 161 15.03 17.84 -1.57
CA ASP A 161 16.33 17.42 -1.08
C ASP A 161 16.97 16.41 -2.07
N PRO A 162 18.16 16.69 -2.64
CA PRO A 162 18.87 15.74 -3.50
C PRO A 162 19.12 14.38 -2.84
N ARG A 163 19.28 14.34 -1.51
CA ARG A 163 19.53 13.12 -0.73
C ARG A 163 18.29 12.24 -0.71
N LEU A 164 17.10 12.84 -0.60
CA LEU A 164 15.84 12.11 -0.74
C LEU A 164 15.68 11.55 -2.15
N VAL A 165 15.99 12.35 -3.17
CA VAL A 165 15.92 11.90 -4.58
C VAL A 165 16.87 10.73 -4.81
N GLU A 166 18.07 10.76 -4.22
CA GLU A 166 19.01 9.65 -4.29
C GLU A 166 18.42 8.36 -3.70
N LEU A 167 17.78 8.42 -2.52
CA LEU A 167 17.13 7.26 -1.93
C LEU A 167 15.98 6.72 -2.78
N VAL A 168 15.19 7.61 -3.39
CA VAL A 168 14.13 7.21 -4.33
C VAL A 168 14.71 6.39 -5.47
N ILE A 169 15.82 6.86 -6.05
CA ILE A 169 16.50 6.18 -7.15
C ILE A 169 17.08 4.85 -6.66
N SER A 170 17.74 4.82 -5.51
CA SER A 170 18.36 3.59 -4.98
C SER A 170 17.34 2.50 -4.69
N GLU A 171 16.15 2.86 -4.18
CA GLU A 171 15.05 1.91 -3.91
C GLU A 171 14.22 1.54 -5.15
N SER A 172 14.54 2.12 -6.30
CA SER A 172 13.89 1.81 -7.58
C SER A 172 14.68 0.84 -8.45
N VAL A 173 13.95 0.07 -9.26
CA VAL A 173 14.49 -0.72 -10.37
C VAL A 173 14.49 0.12 -11.65
N GLU A 174 13.44 0.91 -11.85
CA GLU A 174 13.27 1.77 -13.03
C GLU A 174 12.52 3.06 -12.67
N ILE A 175 12.86 4.16 -13.36
CA ILE A 175 12.09 5.39 -13.34
C ILE A 175 11.09 5.37 -14.51
N VAL A 176 9.83 5.13 -14.20
CA VAL A 176 8.72 5.04 -15.18
C VAL A 176 8.35 6.43 -15.71
N ARG A 177 8.36 7.45 -14.84
CA ARG A 177 8.03 8.82 -15.23
C ARG A 177 8.71 9.84 -14.33
N MET A 178 9.16 10.94 -14.92
CA MET A 178 9.72 12.07 -14.20
C MET A 178 8.78 13.28 -14.30
N LYS A 179 8.55 13.96 -13.17
CA LYS A 179 7.92 15.29 -13.13
C LYS A 179 8.81 16.24 -12.31
N PRO A 180 9.90 16.75 -12.90
CA PRO A 180 10.91 17.55 -12.21
C PRO A 180 10.31 18.79 -11.53
N ASP A 181 9.39 19.51 -12.18
CA ASP A 181 8.76 20.72 -11.62
C ASP A 181 7.94 20.45 -10.35
N ARG A 182 7.49 19.21 -10.15
CA ARG A 182 6.73 18.79 -8.95
C ARG A 182 7.59 18.01 -7.95
N GLY A 183 8.84 17.70 -8.30
CA GLY A 183 9.71 16.86 -7.48
C GLY A 183 9.16 15.46 -7.28
N ILE A 184 8.50 14.91 -8.30
CA ILE A 184 7.89 13.57 -8.26
C ILE A 184 8.60 12.69 -9.28
N LEU A 185 9.11 11.56 -8.81
CA LEU A 185 9.50 10.43 -9.63
C LEU A 185 8.43 9.35 -9.48
N ILE A 186 7.93 8.82 -10.59
CA ILE A 186 7.15 7.57 -10.58
C ILE A 186 8.14 6.47 -10.89
N THR A 187 8.30 5.54 -9.97
CA THR A 187 9.30 4.49 -10.00
C THR A 187 8.66 3.12 -9.83
N GLU A 188 9.27 2.11 -10.43
CA GLU A 188 9.04 0.72 -10.04
C GLU A 188 10.00 0.37 -8.90
N THR A 189 9.46 0.00 -7.73
CA THR A 189 10.25 -0.44 -6.58
C THR A 189 10.77 -1.87 -6.78
N ARG A 190 11.72 -2.31 -5.95
CA ARG A 190 12.21 -3.71 -5.96
C ARG A 190 11.12 -4.76 -5.73
N HIS A 191 10.01 -4.38 -5.10
CA HIS A 191 8.82 -5.20 -4.90
C HIS A 191 7.97 -5.36 -6.17
N GLY A 192 8.15 -4.50 -7.16
CA GLY A 192 7.30 -4.38 -8.35
C GLY A 192 6.13 -3.40 -8.19
N PHE A 193 6.09 -2.59 -7.12
CA PHE A 193 5.10 -1.51 -7.01
C PHE A 193 5.50 -0.33 -7.91
N VAL A 194 4.58 0.14 -8.74
CA VAL A 194 4.73 1.40 -9.48
C VAL A 194 4.07 2.50 -8.67
N CYS A 195 4.88 3.35 -8.03
CA CYS A 195 4.39 4.39 -7.13
C CYS A 195 5.24 5.65 -7.19
N ALA A 196 4.75 6.72 -6.57
CA ALA A 196 5.50 7.95 -6.42
C ALA A 196 6.63 7.77 -5.40
N ASN A 197 7.82 8.27 -5.75
CA ASN A 197 9.00 8.37 -4.90
C ASN A 197 9.36 7.05 -4.19
N SER A 198 9.20 5.92 -4.88
CA SER A 198 9.51 4.57 -4.38
C SER A 198 8.83 4.21 -3.05
N GLY A 199 7.70 4.85 -2.71
CA GLY A 199 7.00 4.62 -1.44
C GLY A 199 7.74 5.10 -0.20
N ILE A 200 8.75 5.97 -0.36
CA ILE A 200 9.48 6.54 0.77
C ILE A 200 8.60 7.56 1.49
N ASP A 201 8.38 7.33 2.78
CA ASP A 201 7.64 8.26 3.63
C ASP A 201 8.58 9.33 4.21
N SER A 202 8.28 10.57 3.87
CA SER A 202 9.04 11.76 4.22
C SER A 202 8.26 12.71 5.14
N SER A 203 7.14 12.26 5.71
CA SER A 203 6.20 13.09 6.49
C SER A 203 6.78 13.67 7.79
N ASN A 204 7.95 13.21 8.24
CA ASN A 204 8.62 13.65 9.46
C ASN A 204 9.84 14.57 9.24
N ILE A 205 10.10 15.08 8.03
CA ILE A 205 11.31 15.90 7.74
C ILE A 205 11.40 17.21 8.57
N VAL A 206 10.29 17.69 9.15
CA VAL A 206 10.32 18.93 9.95
C VAL A 206 10.94 18.66 11.33
N GLY A 207 12.27 18.76 11.41
CA GLY A 207 13.07 18.63 12.62
C GLY A 207 13.85 17.32 12.75
N ASP A 208 13.55 16.34 11.91
CA ASP A 208 14.23 15.04 11.87
C ASP A 208 14.69 14.80 10.41
N GLU A 209 16.00 14.63 10.17
CA GLU A 209 16.53 14.32 8.83
C GLU A 209 16.32 12.85 8.45
N THR A 210 15.44 12.15 9.18
CA THR A 210 15.15 10.73 8.99
C THR A 210 13.94 10.49 8.08
N VAL A 211 14.09 9.59 7.12
CA VAL A 211 13.01 9.11 6.24
C VAL A 211 12.78 7.62 6.44
N THR A 212 11.58 7.14 6.11
CA THR A 212 11.23 5.71 6.23
C THR A 212 11.10 5.08 4.85
N LEU A 213 11.87 4.01 4.61
CA LEU A 213 11.79 3.20 3.39
C LEU A 213 10.71 2.13 3.54
N LEU A 214 10.35 1.47 2.44
CA LEU A 214 9.49 0.28 2.50
C LEU A 214 10.22 -0.90 3.19
N PRO A 215 9.47 -1.82 3.85
CA PRO A 215 9.99 -3.12 4.27
C PRO A 215 10.59 -3.86 3.07
N GLU A 216 11.63 -4.67 3.26
CA GLU A 216 12.26 -5.41 2.14
C GLU A 216 11.45 -6.65 1.70
N ASP A 217 10.78 -7.30 2.64
CA ASP A 217 9.88 -8.43 2.38
C ASP A 217 8.59 -8.26 3.22
N PRO A 218 7.66 -7.37 2.81
CA PRO A 218 6.44 -7.11 3.56
C PRO A 218 5.57 -8.37 3.73
N ASP A 219 5.58 -9.30 2.77
CA ASP A 219 4.88 -10.58 2.91
C ASP A 219 5.54 -11.48 3.97
N GLY A 220 6.87 -11.43 4.09
CA GLY A 220 7.63 -12.01 5.19
C GLY A 220 7.27 -11.40 6.54
N SER A 221 7.26 -10.08 6.63
CA SER A 221 6.89 -9.33 7.83
C SER A 221 5.47 -9.66 8.29
N ALA A 222 4.50 -9.72 7.36
CA ALA A 222 3.12 -10.08 7.65
C ALA A 222 3.00 -11.51 8.17
N ARG A 223 3.73 -12.46 7.58
CA ARG A 223 3.76 -13.87 8.03
C ARG A 223 4.36 -14.00 9.43
N GLU A 224 5.44 -13.28 9.70
CA GLU A 224 6.08 -13.30 11.01
C GLU A 224 5.18 -12.67 12.08
N LEU A 225 4.60 -11.50 11.79
CA LEU A 225 3.65 -10.85 12.70
C LEU A 225 2.44 -11.75 12.98
N LEU A 226 1.88 -12.38 11.94
CA LEU A 226 0.78 -13.33 12.11
C LEU A 226 1.18 -14.52 12.99
N ARG A 227 2.36 -15.12 12.75
CA ARG A 227 2.88 -16.23 13.56
C ARG A 227 2.98 -15.84 15.03
N ARG A 228 3.48 -14.64 15.31
CA ARG A 228 3.64 -14.13 16.67
C ARG A 228 2.31 -13.82 17.35
N LEU A 229 1.39 -13.14 16.68
CA LEU A 229 0.05 -12.87 17.21
C LEU A 229 -0.71 -14.16 17.52
N ARG A 230 -0.59 -15.20 16.68
CA ARG A 230 -1.18 -16.52 16.95
C ARG A 230 -0.59 -17.18 18.19
N ASN A 231 0.71 -17.06 18.40
CA ASN A 231 1.37 -17.63 19.57
C ASN A 231 0.99 -16.90 20.86
N GLU A 232 0.85 -15.58 20.81
CA GLU A 232 0.50 -14.75 21.96
C GLU A 232 -0.98 -14.88 22.35
N THR A 233 -1.88 -14.91 21.36
CA THR A 233 -3.34 -14.94 21.60
C THR A 233 -3.93 -16.34 21.65
N GLY A 234 -3.23 -17.35 21.12
CA GLY A 234 -3.74 -18.72 20.96
C GLY A 234 -4.79 -18.90 19.85
N ILE A 235 -5.14 -17.83 19.11
CA ILE A 235 -6.15 -17.86 18.06
C ILE A 235 -5.50 -18.37 16.77
N ARG A 236 -6.09 -19.41 16.15
CA ARG A 236 -5.53 -20.00 14.91
C ARG A 236 -5.98 -19.31 13.64
N GLU A 237 -7.25 -18.91 13.58
CA GLU A 237 -7.82 -18.25 12.41
C GLU A 237 -7.65 -16.73 12.60
N LEU A 238 -6.50 -16.23 12.14
CA LEU A 238 -6.20 -14.81 12.05
C LEU A 238 -5.56 -14.53 10.70
N ALA A 239 -5.71 -13.30 10.23
CA ALA A 239 -4.97 -12.76 9.10
C ALA A 239 -4.29 -11.44 9.47
N VAL A 240 -3.19 -11.14 8.77
CA VAL A 240 -2.47 -9.87 8.86
C VAL A 240 -2.37 -9.28 7.47
N ILE A 241 -2.66 -7.99 7.34
CA ILE A 241 -2.46 -7.22 6.11
C ILE A 241 -1.56 -6.04 6.44
N ILE A 242 -0.48 -5.89 5.68
CA ILE A 242 0.34 -4.67 5.70
C ILE A 242 -0.17 -3.74 4.61
N THR A 243 -0.42 -2.49 4.95
CA THR A 243 -1.01 -1.49 4.04
C THR A 243 -0.10 -0.29 3.89
N ASP A 244 -0.10 0.30 2.69
CA ASP A 244 0.55 1.58 2.39
C ASP A 244 -0.43 2.48 1.64
N THR A 245 -0.26 3.78 1.81
CA THR A 245 -0.94 4.82 1.06
C THR A 245 -0.18 5.13 -0.24
N PHE A 246 -0.76 4.76 -1.38
CA PHE A 246 -0.34 5.20 -2.71
C PHE A 246 -1.40 6.11 -3.35
N GLY A 247 -0.97 7.01 -4.25
CA GLY A 247 -1.84 7.95 -4.98
C GLY A 247 -1.30 8.33 -6.34
#